data_AF-A0AA35R242-F1
#
_entry.id   AF-A0AA35R242-F1
#
_cell.length_a   1.000
_cell.length_b   1.000
_cell.length_c   1.000
_cell.angle_alpha   90.00
_cell.angle_beta   90.00
_cell.angle_gamma   90.00
#
_symmetry.space_group_name_H-M   'P 1'
#
loop_
_entity.id
_entity.type
_entity.pdbx_description
1 polymer ?
#
loop_
_entity_poly.entity_id
_entity_poly.type
_entity_poly.pdbx_seq_one_letter_code
_entity_poly.pdbx_strand_id
1 'polypeptide(L)'
;RWFQLNVFRDKELTKNLILRAEKASYKAIVVTIDQPDVGRRTNGSFTRPQNISFPMFGDNPHPVNVGDVTKMLDPSLTWGVIDWIRGITHLPIVLKGILTAEDALESLKHDVQGIIVSNHGGRQLDGVLATIDALSEVVKAVEGRVEVYVDGGVRQGTDVLKALAMGARAVFIGRPVLWGLACNGEEGVTKVLEILREELTCAMTLSGCRQLSDIKPSLVVRM
;
A
#
# COMPACT_ATOMS: atom_id res chain seq x y z
N ARG A 1 -8.52 -8.46 -6.44
CA ARG A 1 -7.91 -7.16 -6.81
C ARG A 1 -8.43 -6.09 -5.86
N TRP A 2 -7.56 -5.22 -5.37
CA TRP A 2 -7.90 -4.04 -4.55
C TRP A 2 -7.52 -2.78 -5.32
N PHE A 3 -8.25 -1.69 -5.12
CA PHE A 3 -8.09 -0.47 -5.91
C PHE A 3 -7.43 0.63 -5.07
N GLN A 4 -6.23 1.06 -5.45
CA GLN A 4 -5.56 2.18 -4.81
C GLN A 4 -6.21 3.49 -5.26
N LEU A 5 -6.62 4.30 -4.29
CA LEU A 5 -7.28 5.59 -4.49
C LEU A 5 -6.46 6.72 -3.87
N ASN A 6 -6.20 7.76 -4.66
CA ASN A 6 -5.87 9.09 -4.15
C ASN A 6 -7.15 9.92 -4.17
N VAL A 7 -7.36 10.78 -3.16
CA VAL A 7 -8.48 11.71 -3.17
C VAL A 7 -8.05 12.99 -3.88
N PHE A 8 -8.77 13.32 -4.94
CA PHE A 8 -8.52 14.51 -5.73
C PHE A 8 -9.36 15.70 -5.23
N ARG A 9 -8.97 16.91 -5.65
CA ARG A 9 -9.76 18.13 -5.40
C ARG A 9 -11.16 18.03 -6.00
N ASP A 10 -11.26 17.44 -7.18
CA ASP A 10 -12.53 17.04 -7.77
C ASP A 10 -13.06 15.78 -7.07
N LYS A 11 -14.05 15.98 -6.19
CA LYS A 11 -14.71 14.92 -5.44
C LYS A 11 -15.57 14.02 -6.33
N GLU A 12 -16.16 14.54 -7.41
CA GLU A 12 -16.94 13.72 -8.35
C GLU A 12 -16.02 12.80 -9.16
N LEU A 13 -14.83 13.26 -9.55
CA LEU A 13 -13.82 12.37 -10.12
C LEU A 13 -13.48 11.22 -9.17
N THR A 14 -13.19 11.53 -7.90
CA THR A 14 -12.85 10.53 -6.88
C THR A 14 -14.00 9.52 -6.69
N LYS A 15 -15.24 10.02 -6.58
CA LYS A 15 -16.46 9.20 -6.48
C LYS A 15 -16.64 8.28 -7.69
N ASN A 16 -16.46 8.80 -8.91
CA ASN A 16 -16.58 8.01 -10.14
C ASN A 16 -15.54 6.88 -10.21
N LEU A 17 -14.31 7.11 -9.71
CA LEU A 17 -13.29 6.07 -9.62
C LEU A 17 -13.69 4.95 -8.65
N ILE A 18 -14.26 5.31 -7.50
CA ILE A 18 -14.78 4.33 -6.51
C ILE A 18 -15.87 3.46 -7.15
N LEU A 19 -16.90 4.08 -7.75
CA LEU A 19 -18.01 3.37 -8.40
C LEU A 19 -17.53 2.49 -9.56
N ARG A 20 -16.53 2.95 -10.33
CA ARG A 20 -15.90 2.16 -11.38
C ARG A 20 -15.18 0.93 -10.81
N ALA A 21 -14.49 1.07 -9.68
CA ALA A 21 -13.83 -0.04 -9.01
C ALA A 21 -14.84 -1.10 -8.52
N GLU A 22 -15.97 -0.66 -7.94
CA GLU A 22 -17.07 -1.56 -7.56
C GLU A 22 -17.63 -2.32 -8.76
N LYS A 23 -17.95 -1.60 -9.85
CA LYS A 23 -18.44 -2.21 -11.10
C LYS A 23 -17.46 -3.23 -11.67
N ALA A 24 -16.16 -2.99 -11.52
CA ALA A 24 -15.09 -3.91 -11.93
C ALA A 24 -14.78 -5.03 -10.90
N SER A 25 -15.66 -5.20 -9.90
CA SER A 25 -15.59 -6.26 -8.87
C SER A 25 -14.31 -6.23 -8.02
N TYR A 26 -13.74 -5.05 -7.81
CA TYR A 26 -12.69 -4.88 -6.80
C TYR A 26 -13.24 -5.20 -5.41
N LYS A 27 -12.34 -5.62 -4.50
CA LYS A 27 -12.72 -6.16 -3.19
C LYS A 27 -12.35 -5.27 -2.00
N ALA A 28 -11.65 -4.17 -2.25
CA ALA A 28 -11.30 -3.17 -1.25
C ALA A 28 -10.87 -1.87 -1.96
N ILE A 29 -11.04 -0.75 -1.27
CA ILE A 29 -10.48 0.56 -1.62
C ILE A 29 -9.28 0.83 -0.70
N VAL A 30 -8.10 1.01 -1.29
CA VAL A 30 -6.87 1.33 -0.57
C VAL A 30 -6.64 2.83 -0.67
N VAL A 31 -6.95 3.57 0.38
CA VAL A 31 -6.86 5.04 0.39
C VAL A 31 -5.45 5.44 0.80
N THR A 32 -4.74 6.12 -0.10
CA THR A 32 -3.41 6.68 0.20
C THR A 32 -3.59 7.97 0.99
N ILE A 33 -2.98 8.05 2.18
CA ILE A 33 -3.09 9.21 3.07
C ILE A 33 -1.73 9.91 3.33
N ASP A 34 -0.62 9.34 2.84
CA ASP A 34 0.74 9.88 3.01
C ASP A 34 1.20 10.80 1.86
N GLN A 35 0.27 11.23 1.00
CA GLN A 35 0.56 12.01 -0.21
C GLN A 35 -0.35 13.24 -0.38
N PRO A 36 -0.36 14.20 0.57
CA PRO A 36 -0.99 15.51 0.35
C PRO A 36 -0.24 16.34 -0.70
N ASP A 37 1.07 16.11 -0.84
CA ASP A 37 1.93 16.62 -1.91
C ASP A 37 2.91 15.50 -2.34
N VAL A 38 3.69 15.74 -3.39
CA VAL A 38 4.64 14.78 -3.94
C VAL A 38 6.01 14.95 -3.29
N GLY A 39 6.54 13.86 -2.73
CA GLY A 39 7.92 13.85 -2.24
C GLY A 39 8.94 14.21 -3.32
N ARG A 40 9.96 15.00 -2.95
CA ARG A 40 11.02 15.42 -3.86
C ARG A 40 11.94 14.26 -4.21
N ARG A 41 12.08 13.96 -5.50
CA ARG A 41 12.92 12.87 -6.03
C ARG A 41 14.04 13.49 -6.85
N THR A 42 15.30 13.16 -6.57
CA THR A 42 16.47 13.84 -7.15
C THR A 42 16.98 13.24 -8.47
N ASN A 43 16.44 12.09 -8.92
CA ASN A 43 16.96 11.32 -10.07
C ASN A 43 16.55 11.90 -11.45
N GLY A 44 16.64 13.21 -11.64
CA GLY A 44 16.36 13.88 -12.92
C GLY A 44 14.87 14.08 -13.21
N SER A 45 14.58 14.76 -14.33
CA SER A 45 13.22 14.99 -14.82
C SER A 45 12.67 13.74 -15.51
N PHE A 46 11.46 13.31 -15.13
CA PHE A 46 10.74 12.23 -15.80
C PHE A 46 9.65 12.79 -16.70
N THR A 47 9.62 12.34 -17.95
CA THR A 47 8.51 12.55 -18.87
C THR A 47 7.91 11.20 -19.22
N ARG A 48 6.59 11.06 -19.02
CA ARG A 48 5.86 9.85 -19.41
C ARG A 48 5.92 9.68 -20.93
N PRO A 49 6.21 8.47 -21.45
CA PRO A 49 6.10 8.18 -22.88
C PRO A 49 4.72 8.52 -23.44
N GLN A 50 4.66 9.10 -24.65
CA GLN A 50 3.42 9.61 -25.25
C GLN A 50 2.36 8.50 -25.51
N ASN A 51 2.81 7.28 -25.72
CA ASN A 51 1.96 6.11 -25.99
C ASN A 51 1.38 5.46 -24.73
N ILE A 52 1.64 6.00 -23.54
CA ILE A 52 1.15 5.46 -22.26
C ILE A 52 0.13 6.44 -21.68
N SER A 53 -1.10 5.99 -21.45
CA SER A 53 -2.18 6.78 -20.83
C SER A 53 -2.46 6.36 -19.38
N PHE A 54 -3.34 7.11 -18.69
CA PHE A 54 -3.93 6.72 -17.41
C PHE A 54 -5.34 6.18 -17.65
N PRO A 55 -5.51 4.88 -17.96
CA PRO A 55 -6.79 4.32 -18.41
C PRO A 55 -7.90 4.40 -17.35
N MET A 56 -7.55 4.63 -16.08
CA MET A 56 -8.53 4.88 -15.00
C MET A 56 -9.35 6.17 -15.21
N PHE A 57 -8.82 7.13 -15.96
CA PHE A 57 -9.53 8.38 -16.29
C PHE A 57 -10.38 8.28 -17.58
N GLY A 58 -10.42 7.11 -18.23
CA GLY A 58 -11.20 6.87 -19.45
C GLY A 58 -10.68 7.67 -20.66
N ASP A 59 -11.57 7.93 -21.62
CA ASP A 59 -11.30 8.69 -22.85
C ASP A 59 -11.29 10.21 -22.63
N ASN A 60 -10.84 10.66 -21.46
CA ASN A 60 -10.79 12.08 -21.15
C ASN A 60 -9.91 12.80 -22.20
N PRO A 61 -10.42 13.82 -22.92
CA PRO A 61 -9.76 14.41 -24.10
C PRO A 61 -8.48 15.20 -23.78
N HIS A 62 -8.13 15.33 -22.50
CA HIS A 62 -6.88 15.94 -22.06
C HIS A 62 -5.91 14.85 -21.60
N PRO A 63 -4.72 14.72 -22.23
CA PRO A 63 -3.72 13.77 -21.80
C PRO A 63 -3.22 14.19 -20.41
N VAL A 64 -3.76 13.57 -19.36
CA VAL A 64 -3.28 13.81 -18.00
C VAL A 64 -1.84 13.31 -17.94
N ASN A 65 -0.84 14.19 -17.85
CA ASN A 65 0.53 13.78 -17.57
C ASN A 65 0.68 13.48 -16.07
N VAL A 66 1.75 12.78 -15.69
CA VAL A 66 2.03 12.50 -14.27
C VAL A 66 2.04 13.80 -13.45
N GLY A 67 2.66 14.87 -13.96
CA GLY A 67 2.67 16.19 -13.32
C GLY A 67 1.30 16.87 -13.24
N ASP A 68 0.35 16.47 -14.08
CA ASP A 68 -1.03 16.96 -14.03
C ASP A 68 -1.83 16.19 -12.98
N VAL A 69 -1.65 14.86 -12.87
CA VAL A 69 -2.25 14.05 -11.79
C VAL A 69 -1.84 14.57 -10.43
N THR A 70 -0.56 14.92 -10.25
CA THR A 70 -0.06 15.40 -8.95
C THR A 70 -0.67 16.74 -8.56
N LYS A 71 -0.95 17.61 -9.54
CA LYS A 71 -1.66 18.88 -9.29
C LYS A 71 -3.13 18.67 -8.94
N MET A 72 -3.72 17.52 -9.25
CA MET A 72 -5.12 17.22 -8.90
C MET A 72 -5.29 16.78 -7.44
N LEU A 73 -4.19 16.46 -6.75
CA LEU A 73 -4.21 16.05 -5.34
C LEU A 73 -4.77 17.17 -4.45
N ASP A 74 -5.54 16.76 -3.44
CA ASP A 74 -6.10 17.66 -2.44
C ASP A 74 -5.19 17.67 -1.20
N PRO A 75 -4.45 18.75 -0.91
CA PRO A 75 -3.62 18.84 0.29
C PRO A 75 -4.42 19.18 1.56
N SER A 76 -5.71 19.52 1.43
CA SER A 76 -6.56 19.95 2.55
C SER A 76 -7.27 18.81 3.27
N LEU A 77 -6.95 17.56 2.89
CA LEU A 77 -7.62 16.37 3.41
C LEU A 77 -7.44 16.25 4.92
N THR A 78 -8.53 15.90 5.58
CA THR A 78 -8.59 15.52 6.99
C THR A 78 -9.30 14.18 7.10
N TRP A 79 -9.34 13.61 8.29
CA TRP A 79 -9.99 12.32 8.57
C TRP A 79 -11.45 12.23 8.11
N GLY A 80 -12.19 13.34 8.06
CA GLY A 80 -13.56 13.36 7.54
C GLY A 80 -13.70 12.91 6.08
N VAL A 81 -12.61 12.88 5.31
CA VAL A 81 -12.62 12.28 3.96
C VAL A 81 -12.89 10.78 3.99
N ILE A 82 -12.48 10.08 5.05
CA ILE A 82 -12.71 8.64 5.19
C ILE A 82 -14.19 8.36 5.37
N ASP A 83 -14.88 9.16 6.20
CA ASP A 83 -16.34 9.07 6.39
C ASP A 83 -17.09 9.40 5.09
N TRP A 84 -16.61 10.40 4.34
CA TRP A 84 -17.16 10.73 3.02
C TRP A 84 -17.00 9.57 2.03
N ILE A 85 -15.82 8.94 1.94
CA ILE A 85 -15.61 7.74 1.11
C ILE A 85 -16.53 6.61 1.58
N ARG A 86 -16.66 6.42 2.90
CA ARG A 86 -17.51 5.38 3.48
C ARG A 86 -18.97 5.55 3.10
N GLY A 87 -19.46 6.78 2.95
CA GLY A 87 -20.79 7.09 2.43
C GLY A 87 -21.02 6.78 0.95
N ILE A 88 -19.97 6.49 0.17
CA ILE A 88 -20.06 6.19 -1.28
C ILE A 88 -20.04 4.69 -1.57
N THR A 89 -19.22 3.93 -0.84
CA THR A 89 -18.95 2.51 -1.12
C THR A 89 -19.19 1.65 0.10
N HIS A 90 -19.52 0.37 -0.10
CA HIS A 90 -19.55 -0.65 0.94
C HIS A 90 -18.34 -1.58 0.92
N LEU A 91 -17.40 -1.38 -0.01
CA LEU A 91 -16.15 -2.16 -0.04
C LEU A 91 -15.30 -1.87 1.21
N PRO A 92 -14.56 -2.85 1.73
CA PRO A 92 -13.57 -2.63 2.77
C PRO A 92 -12.64 -1.45 2.44
N ILE A 93 -12.46 -0.52 3.39
CA ILE A 93 -11.50 0.58 3.29
C ILE A 93 -10.23 0.17 4.02
N VAL A 94 -9.10 0.30 3.32
CA VAL A 94 -7.76 0.05 3.88
C VAL A 94 -6.96 1.34 3.76
N LEU A 95 -6.44 1.86 4.87
CA LEU A 95 -5.65 3.09 4.87
C LEU A 95 -4.17 2.79 4.63
N LYS A 96 -3.56 3.44 3.65
CA LYS A 96 -2.16 3.25 3.29
C LYS A 96 -1.36 4.51 3.58
N GLY A 97 -0.31 4.39 4.38
CA GLY A 97 0.58 5.50 4.72
C GLY A 97 0.71 5.78 6.22
N ILE A 98 0.11 4.94 7.07
CA ILE A 98 0.21 5.06 8.53
C ILE A 98 1.60 4.62 8.99
N LEU A 99 2.25 5.41 9.83
CA LEU A 99 3.55 5.10 10.43
C LEU A 99 3.58 5.23 11.96
N THR A 100 2.49 5.69 12.58
CA THR A 100 2.44 6.05 14.00
C THR A 100 1.25 5.40 14.72
N ALA A 101 1.35 5.23 16.03
CA ALA A 101 0.26 4.75 16.88
C ALA A 101 -0.93 5.71 16.87
N GLU A 102 -0.70 7.01 16.87
CA GLU A 102 -1.75 8.03 16.94
C GLU A 102 -2.69 7.94 15.74
N ASP A 103 -2.14 7.89 14.53
CA ASP A 103 -2.96 7.79 13.32
C ASP A 103 -3.58 6.39 13.19
N ALA A 104 -2.91 5.35 13.70
CA ALA A 104 -3.49 4.01 13.78
C ALA A 104 -4.73 3.97 14.69
N LEU A 105 -4.68 4.64 15.84
CA LEU A 105 -5.82 4.78 16.75
C LEU A 105 -6.92 5.64 16.17
N GLU A 106 -6.56 6.73 15.47
CA GLU A 106 -7.53 7.59 14.79
C GLU A 106 -8.29 6.82 13.70
N SER A 107 -7.58 6.00 12.93
CA SER A 107 -8.15 5.15 11.88
C SER A 107 -9.34 4.31 12.38
N LEU A 108 -9.27 3.83 13.63
CA LEU A 108 -10.31 2.98 14.23
C LEU A 108 -11.63 3.72 14.49
N LYS A 109 -11.63 5.05 14.46
CA LYS A 109 -12.84 5.87 14.63
C LYS A 109 -13.67 5.95 13.34
N HIS A 110 -13.14 5.50 12.20
CA HIS A 110 -13.72 5.71 10.86
C HIS A 110 -14.17 4.43 10.14
N ASP A 111 -14.46 3.35 10.87
CA ASP A 111 -14.95 2.06 10.32
C ASP A 111 -14.11 1.53 9.13
N VAL A 112 -12.79 1.55 9.30
CA VAL A 112 -11.85 0.97 8.32
C VAL A 112 -11.57 -0.49 8.66
N GLN A 113 -11.24 -1.29 7.65
CA GLN A 113 -11.03 -2.74 7.80
C GLN A 113 -9.55 -3.12 7.84
N GLY A 114 -8.65 -2.19 7.48
CA GLY A 114 -7.23 -2.43 7.61
C GLY A 114 -6.35 -1.21 7.46
N ILE A 115 -5.09 -1.40 7.83
CA ILE A 115 -4.02 -0.41 7.73
C ILE A 115 -2.84 -1.03 6.99
N ILE A 116 -2.25 -0.30 6.05
CA ILE A 116 -0.95 -0.63 5.45
C ILE A 116 0.09 0.32 6.02
N VAL A 117 0.98 -0.22 6.86
CA VAL A 117 2.18 0.48 7.32
C VAL A 117 3.08 0.71 6.11
N SER A 118 3.16 1.96 5.68
CA SER A 118 3.82 2.34 4.43
C SER A 118 4.46 3.72 4.57
N ASN A 119 5.70 3.85 4.11
CA ASN A 119 6.36 5.14 3.91
C ASN A 119 6.41 5.50 2.41
N HIS A 120 5.39 5.04 1.67
CA HIS A 120 5.32 5.14 0.22
C HIS A 120 6.51 4.50 -0.52
N GLY A 121 7.18 3.53 0.12
CA GLY A 121 8.41 2.92 -0.39
C GLY A 121 9.61 3.87 -0.38
N GLY A 122 9.70 4.77 0.61
CA GLY A 122 10.78 5.74 0.80
C GLY A 122 10.77 6.84 -0.26
N ARG A 123 9.57 7.34 -0.61
CA ARG A 123 9.36 8.23 -1.77
C ARG A 123 8.66 9.54 -1.44
N GLN A 124 8.16 9.69 -0.21
CA GLN A 124 7.40 10.85 0.26
C GLN A 124 8.27 11.71 1.16
N LEU A 125 8.13 11.60 2.48
CA LEU A 125 8.99 12.28 3.44
C LEU A 125 10.24 11.45 3.71
N ASP A 126 11.42 12.02 3.48
CA ASP A 126 12.70 11.39 3.83
C ASP A 126 13.00 11.55 5.33
N GLY A 127 13.76 10.61 5.90
CA GLY A 127 14.05 10.55 7.34
C GLY A 127 12.95 9.94 8.21
N VAL A 128 11.84 9.47 7.63
CA VAL A 128 10.85 8.66 8.34
C VAL A 128 11.39 7.25 8.62
N LEU A 129 10.77 6.56 9.58
CA LEU A 129 11.14 5.19 9.93
C LEU A 129 11.04 4.23 8.73
N ALA A 130 11.87 3.18 8.78
CA ALA A 130 11.59 2.00 7.98
C ALA A 130 10.26 1.40 8.42
N THR A 131 9.48 0.87 7.48
CA THR A 131 8.13 0.38 7.76
C THR A 131 8.12 -0.82 8.70
N ILE A 132 9.15 -1.66 8.68
CA ILE A 132 9.32 -2.76 9.64
C ILE A 132 9.55 -2.24 11.06
N ASP A 133 10.20 -1.08 11.22
CA ASP A 133 10.46 -0.47 12.52
C ASP A 133 9.20 0.18 13.09
N ALA A 134 8.38 0.79 12.23
CA ALA A 134 7.07 1.37 12.59
C ALA A 134 5.98 0.30 12.83
N LEU A 135 6.13 -0.90 12.26
CA LEU A 135 5.10 -1.93 12.26
C LEU A 135 4.64 -2.34 13.67
N SER A 136 5.58 -2.57 14.60
CA SER A 136 5.24 -3.03 15.95
C SER A 136 4.40 -2.01 16.72
N GLU A 137 4.68 -0.72 16.53
CA GLU A 137 3.93 0.36 17.16
C GLU A 137 2.47 0.36 16.67
N VAL A 138 2.26 0.29 15.35
CA VAL A 138 0.93 0.26 14.73
C VAL A 138 0.14 -1.00 15.12
N VAL A 139 0.77 -2.18 15.06
CA VAL A 139 0.15 -3.45 15.44
C VAL A 139 -0.31 -3.42 16.91
N LYS A 140 0.53 -2.91 17.80
CA LYS A 140 0.18 -2.76 19.22
C LYS A 140 -0.98 -1.79 19.40
N ALA A 141 -0.98 -0.65 18.72
CA ALA A 141 -2.01 0.37 18.85
C ALA A 141 -3.41 -0.13 18.44
N VAL A 142 -3.51 -0.94 17.38
CA VAL A 142 -4.82 -1.41 16.90
C VAL A 142 -5.40 -2.58 17.70
N GLU A 143 -4.58 -3.29 18.48
CA GLU A 143 -5.00 -4.41 19.34
C GLU A 143 -5.87 -5.46 18.61
N GLY A 144 -5.55 -5.73 17.34
CA GLY A 144 -6.28 -6.71 16.52
C GLY A 144 -7.68 -6.28 16.06
N ARG A 145 -8.09 -5.03 16.29
CA ARG A 145 -9.40 -4.49 15.86
C ARG A 145 -9.54 -4.38 14.34
N VAL A 146 -8.42 -4.23 13.62
CA VAL A 146 -8.35 -4.20 12.15
C VAL A 146 -7.14 -5.00 11.68
N GLU A 147 -7.13 -5.42 10.41
CA GLU A 147 -5.95 -6.08 9.84
C GLU A 147 -4.83 -5.07 9.61
N VAL A 148 -3.58 -5.45 9.93
CA VAL A 148 -2.40 -4.63 9.63
C VAL A 148 -1.58 -5.32 8.55
N TYR A 149 -1.21 -4.58 7.52
CA TYR A 149 -0.31 -5.00 6.46
C TYR A 149 0.92 -4.09 6.44
N VAL A 150 1.94 -4.46 5.67
CA VAL A 150 3.14 -3.64 5.52
C VAL A 150 3.68 -3.68 4.09
N ASP A 151 4.23 -2.56 3.62
CA ASP A 151 5.01 -2.49 2.38
C ASP A 151 6.37 -1.83 2.63
N GLY A 152 7.19 -1.67 1.60
CA GLY A 152 8.51 -1.02 1.72
C GLY A 152 9.59 -2.01 2.16
N GLY A 153 10.73 -2.02 1.46
CA GLY A 153 11.88 -2.86 1.83
C GLY A 153 11.76 -4.37 1.59
N VAL A 154 10.58 -4.98 1.51
CA VAL A 154 10.41 -6.44 1.33
C VAL A 154 11.02 -6.93 0.02
N ARG A 155 12.10 -7.71 0.08
CA ARG A 155 12.81 -8.26 -1.09
C ARG A 155 13.11 -9.75 -0.99
N GLN A 156 13.04 -10.31 0.20
CA GLN A 156 13.31 -11.72 0.46
C GLN A 156 12.17 -12.39 1.22
N GLY A 157 12.09 -13.72 1.14
CA GLY A 157 11.16 -14.51 1.93
C GLY A 157 11.31 -14.34 3.45
N THR A 158 12.54 -14.09 3.93
CA THR A 158 12.80 -13.80 5.35
C THR A 158 12.26 -12.43 5.78
N ASP A 159 12.16 -11.45 4.88
CA ASP A 159 11.51 -10.17 5.18
C ASP A 159 10.00 -10.36 5.39
N VAL A 160 9.38 -11.23 4.58
CA VAL A 160 7.98 -11.62 4.75
C VAL A 160 7.78 -12.31 6.10
N LEU A 161 8.64 -13.30 6.43
CA LEU A 161 8.59 -14.00 7.72
C LEU A 161 8.68 -13.03 8.90
N LYS A 162 9.62 -12.09 8.88
CA LYS A 162 9.79 -11.07 9.93
C LYS A 162 8.54 -10.20 10.08
N ALA A 163 8.01 -9.69 8.98
CA ALA A 163 6.80 -8.87 9.00
C ALA A 163 5.60 -9.62 9.60
N LEU A 164 5.40 -10.89 9.20
CA LEU A 164 4.34 -11.74 9.76
C LEU A 164 4.55 -12.01 11.26
N ALA A 165 5.79 -12.31 11.68
CA ALA A 165 6.15 -12.49 13.09
C ALA A 165 5.88 -11.23 13.92
N MET A 166 6.05 -10.05 13.33
CA MET A 166 5.77 -8.76 13.95
C MET A 166 4.28 -8.36 13.93
N GLY A 167 3.40 -9.24 13.44
CA GLY A 167 1.95 -9.08 13.51
C GLY A 167 1.29 -8.51 12.25
N ALA A 168 2.04 -8.33 11.15
CA ALA A 168 1.40 -8.07 9.86
C ALA A 168 0.63 -9.31 9.40
N ARG A 169 -0.54 -9.10 8.80
CA ARG A 169 -1.36 -10.15 8.17
C ARG A 169 -0.80 -10.56 6.80
N ALA A 170 -0.25 -9.61 6.07
CA ALA A 170 0.40 -9.82 4.78
C ALA A 170 1.35 -8.66 4.45
N VAL A 171 2.17 -8.84 3.42
CA VAL A 171 3.07 -7.82 2.89
C VAL A 171 2.69 -7.44 1.46
N PHE A 172 3.01 -6.21 1.05
CA PHE A 172 2.93 -5.77 -0.34
C PHE A 172 4.32 -5.48 -0.92
N ILE A 173 4.51 -5.82 -2.19
CA ILE A 173 5.73 -5.51 -2.95
C ILE A 173 5.41 -4.54 -4.09
N GLY A 174 6.23 -3.50 -4.23
CA GLY A 174 6.09 -2.50 -5.30
C GLY A 174 7.14 -2.68 -6.38
N ARG A 175 8.34 -2.12 -6.14
CA ARG A 175 9.48 -2.17 -7.08
C ARG A 175 9.77 -3.57 -7.67
N PRO A 176 9.79 -4.68 -6.91
CA PRO A 176 10.07 -6.00 -7.47
C PRO A 176 9.15 -6.41 -8.62
N VAL A 177 7.86 -6.04 -8.55
CA VAL A 177 6.89 -6.31 -9.63
C VAL A 177 7.30 -5.59 -10.91
N LEU A 178 7.68 -4.32 -10.81
CA LEU A 178 8.15 -3.56 -11.97
C LEU A 178 9.47 -4.12 -12.54
N TRP A 179 10.32 -4.68 -11.69
CA TRP A 179 11.61 -5.24 -12.13
C TRP A 179 11.40 -6.55 -12.89
N GLY A 180 10.52 -7.43 -12.38
CA GLY A 180 10.08 -8.61 -13.10
C GLY A 180 9.45 -8.25 -14.45
N LEU A 181 8.56 -7.24 -14.46
CA LEU A 181 7.92 -6.75 -15.68
C LEU A 181 8.95 -6.28 -16.72
N ALA A 182 9.98 -5.53 -16.29
CA ALA A 182 11.04 -5.06 -17.18
C ALA A 182 11.95 -6.18 -17.69
N CYS A 183 12.14 -7.25 -16.91
CA CYS A 183 12.98 -8.37 -17.30
C CYS A 183 12.32 -9.27 -18.35
N ASN A 184 11.06 -9.68 -18.14
CA ASN A 184 10.39 -10.61 -19.07
C ASN A 184 8.85 -10.52 -18.99
N GLY A 185 8.30 -9.31 -18.95
CA GLY A 185 6.85 -9.11 -18.96
C GLY A 185 6.13 -9.84 -17.82
N GLU A 186 5.01 -10.48 -18.15
CA GLU A 186 4.23 -11.27 -17.19
C GLU A 186 5.04 -12.41 -16.56
N GLU A 187 5.82 -13.14 -17.35
CA GLU A 187 6.65 -14.25 -16.85
C GLU A 187 7.67 -13.77 -15.81
N GLY A 188 8.26 -12.60 -16.02
CA GLY A 188 9.19 -12.01 -15.06
C GLY A 188 8.50 -11.60 -13.75
N VAL A 189 7.27 -11.06 -13.81
CA VAL A 189 6.46 -10.79 -12.60
C VAL A 189 6.13 -12.09 -11.87
N THR A 190 5.67 -13.11 -12.59
CA THR A 190 5.38 -14.44 -12.04
C THR A 190 6.61 -15.01 -11.35
N LYS A 191 7.80 -14.91 -11.98
CA LYS A 191 9.03 -15.42 -11.41
C LYS A 191 9.43 -14.72 -10.11
N VAL A 192 9.25 -13.40 -10.01
CA VAL A 192 9.48 -12.64 -8.77
C VAL A 192 8.58 -13.15 -7.63
N LEU A 193 7.30 -13.40 -7.92
CA LEU A 193 6.35 -13.92 -6.92
C LEU A 193 6.69 -15.35 -6.49
N GLU A 194 7.12 -16.20 -7.44
CA GLU A 194 7.57 -17.56 -7.16
C GLU A 194 8.81 -17.58 -6.27
N ILE A 195 9.82 -16.77 -6.58
CA ILE A 195 11.05 -16.66 -5.78
C ILE A 195 10.71 -16.28 -4.34
N LEU A 196 9.90 -15.24 -4.13
CA LEU A 196 9.50 -14.81 -2.79
C LEU A 196 8.73 -15.90 -2.04
N ARG A 197 7.87 -16.66 -2.74
CA ARG A 197 7.13 -17.79 -2.15
C ARG A 197 8.06 -18.94 -1.76
N GLU A 198 9.01 -19.29 -2.61
CA GLU A 198 10.00 -20.34 -2.37
C GLU A 198 10.92 -19.96 -1.19
N GLU A 199 11.40 -18.72 -1.17
CA GLU A 199 12.22 -18.21 -0.07
C GLU A 199 11.44 -18.16 1.25
N LEU A 200 10.17 -17.74 1.23
CA LEU A 200 9.33 -17.76 2.45
C LEU A 200 9.11 -19.21 2.92
N THR A 201 8.86 -20.14 2.00
CA THR A 201 8.70 -21.57 2.32
C THR A 201 9.99 -22.12 2.95
N CYS A 202 11.15 -21.76 2.40
CA CYS A 202 12.45 -22.13 2.97
C CYS A 202 12.63 -21.52 4.37
N ALA A 203 12.36 -20.22 4.54
CA ALA A 203 12.48 -19.53 5.82
C ALA A 203 11.56 -20.13 6.89
N MET A 204 10.30 -20.42 6.56
CA MET A 204 9.35 -21.11 7.44
C MET A 204 9.83 -22.51 7.81
N THR A 205 10.34 -23.28 6.84
CA THR A 205 10.88 -24.63 7.09
C THR A 205 12.05 -24.59 8.08
N LEU A 206 13.00 -23.68 7.85
CA LEU A 206 14.19 -23.53 8.70
C LEU A 206 13.85 -22.94 10.08
N SER A 207 12.74 -22.21 10.22
CA SER A 207 12.25 -21.68 11.49
C SER A 207 11.23 -22.59 12.19
N GLY A 208 11.02 -23.82 11.70
CA GLY A 208 10.10 -24.79 12.32
C GLY A 208 8.62 -24.43 12.21
N CYS A 209 8.23 -23.60 11.23
CA CYS A 209 6.85 -23.18 11.00
C CYS A 209 6.23 -23.99 9.85
N ARG A 210 5.20 -24.79 10.12
CA ARG A 210 4.51 -25.61 9.11
C ARG A 210 3.40 -24.82 8.40
N GLN A 211 2.78 -23.88 9.11
CA GLN A 211 1.71 -23.02 8.62
C GLN A 211 1.90 -21.58 9.11
N LEU A 212 1.24 -20.61 8.47
CA LEU A 212 1.42 -19.19 8.80
C LEU A 212 1.10 -18.87 10.27
N SER A 213 0.15 -19.58 10.88
CA SER A 213 -0.20 -19.38 12.29
C SER A 213 0.91 -19.80 13.27
N ASP A 214 1.90 -20.57 12.81
CA ASP A 214 3.05 -20.99 13.62
C ASP A 214 4.09 -19.86 13.72
N ILE A 215 3.99 -18.84 12.85
CA ILE A 215 4.86 -17.67 12.88
C ILE A 215 4.46 -16.81 14.09
N LYS A 216 5.33 -16.78 15.10
CA LYS A 216 5.09 -16.06 16.37
C LYS A 216 6.09 -14.92 16.57
N PRO A 217 5.75 -13.90 17.39
CA PRO A 217 6.68 -12.82 17.72
C PRO A 217 8.03 -13.30 18.29
N SER A 218 8.07 -14.46 18.95
CA SER A 218 9.30 -15.06 19.48
C SER A 218 10.32 -15.50 18.42
N LEU A 219 9.94 -15.54 17.13
CA LEU A 219 10.86 -15.88 16.03
C LEU A 219 11.83 -14.75 15.68
N VAL A 220 11.55 -13.53 16.15
CA VAL A 220 12.38 -12.37 15.86
C VAL A 220 12.80 -11.69 17.16
N VAL A 221 14.04 -11.22 17.17
CA VAL A 221 14.56 -10.33 18.21
C VAL A 221 15.07 -9.09 17.51
N ARG A 222 14.70 -7.93 18.04
CA ARG A 222 15.26 -6.66 17.58
C ARG A 222 16.60 -6.49 18.31
N MET A 223 17.69 -6.55 17.55
CA MET A 223 19.04 -6.25 18.05
C MET A 223 19.25 -4.74 18.14
#